data_AF-A0A7K0FZX3-F1
#
_entry.id   AF-A0A7K0FZX3-F1
#
_cell.length_a   1.000
_cell.length_b   1.000
_cell.length_c   1.000
_cell.angle_alpha   90.00
_cell.angle_beta   90.00
_cell.angle_gamma   90.00
#
_symmetry.space_group_name_H-M   'P 1'
#
loop_
_entity.id
_entity.type
_entity.pdbx_description
1 polymer ?
#
loop_
_entity_poly.entity_id
_entity_poly.type
_entity_poly.pdbx_seq_one_letter_code
_entity_poly.pdbx_strand_id
1 'polypeptide(L)'
;MDSKISHQKIAIRTFLKVLLMIAVIFIINSWPSIKQSLDGKTPPFEYWLDHSFKMSNILLIIGFGAYFYYKDLTDQKALIAQQSEIEKP
;
A
#
# COMPACT_ATOMS: atom_id res chain seq x y z
N MET A 1 30.08 9.06 -4.19
CA MET A 1 29.50 7.71 -3.96
C MET A 1 28.41 7.51 -4.99
N ASP A 2 28.43 6.41 -5.77
CA ASP A 2 27.32 6.10 -6.68
C ASP A 2 26.05 5.85 -5.88
N SER A 3 25.18 6.84 -5.82
CA SER A 3 23.88 6.79 -5.15
C SER A 3 22.92 5.97 -6.01
N LYS A 4 23.19 4.67 -6.12
CA LYS A 4 22.40 3.74 -6.91
C LYS A 4 21.06 3.49 -6.22
N ILE A 5 19.98 3.82 -6.92
CA ILE A 5 18.61 3.59 -6.44
C ILE A 5 18.39 2.08 -6.25
N SER A 6 17.97 1.68 -5.05
CA SER A 6 17.70 0.27 -4.74
C SER A 6 16.25 -0.07 -5.04
N HIS A 7 16.01 -0.65 -6.22
CA HIS A 7 14.69 -1.12 -6.63
C HIS A 7 14.09 -2.16 -5.67
N GLN A 8 14.92 -3.01 -5.06
CA GLN A 8 14.46 -3.99 -4.07
C GLN A 8 13.88 -3.31 -2.82
N LYS A 9 14.56 -2.28 -2.28
CA LYS A 9 14.06 -1.52 -1.13
C LYS A 9 12.74 -0.81 -1.46
N ILE A 10 12.62 -0.26 -2.67
CA ILE A 10 11.39 0.38 -3.15
C ILE A 10 10.26 -0.66 -3.24
N ALA A 11 10.51 -1.82 -3.84
CA ALA A 11 9.52 -2.88 -3.96
C ALA A 11 8.98 -3.32 -2.58
N ILE A 12 9.86 -3.50 -1.59
CA ILE A 12 9.47 -3.86 -0.22
C ILE A 12 8.60 -2.76 0.42
N ARG A 13 9.01 -1.49 0.31
CA ARG A 13 8.23 -0.35 0.85
C ARG A 13 6.86 -0.23 0.19
N THR A 14 6.81 -0.36 -1.13
CA THR A 14 5.54 -0.38 -1.88
C THR A 14 4.66 -1.52 -1.43
N PHE A 15 5.20 -2.73 -1.28
CA PHE A 15 4.46 -3.89 -0.81
C PHE A 15 3.85 -3.65 0.58
N LEU A 16 4.61 -3.09 1.53
CA LEU A 16 4.10 -2.74 2.85
C LEU A 16 2.99 -1.69 2.81
N LYS A 17 3.12 -0.65 1.97
CA LYS A 17 2.06 0.36 1.76
C LYS A 17 0.80 -0.25 1.17
N VAL A 18 0.95 -1.18 0.23
CA VAL A 18 -0.17 -1.92 -0.37
C VAL A 18 -0.87 -2.80 0.66
N LEU A 19 -0.13 -3.54 1.50
CA LEU A 19 -0.71 -4.33 2.58
C LEU A 19 -1.51 -3.47 3.57
N LEU A 20 -0.96 -2.31 3.95
CA LEU A 20 -1.65 -1.36 4.82
C LEU A 20 -2.97 -0.89 4.19
N MET A 21 -2.95 -0.53 2.91
CA MET A 21 -4.14 -0.13 2.19
C MET A 21 -5.19 -1.25 2.10
N ILE A 22 -4.77 -2.49 1.84
CA ILE A 22 -5.66 -3.65 1.84
C ILE A 22 -6.33 -3.80 3.21
N ALA A 23 -5.55 -3.67 4.30
CA ALA A 23 -6.09 -3.72 5.66
C ALA A 23 -7.11 -2.60 5.93
N VAL A 24 -6.83 -1.37 5.49
CA VAL A 24 -7.77 -0.24 5.63
C VAL A 24 -9.07 -0.48 4.87
N ILE A 25 -8.98 -0.90 3.60
CA ILE A 25 -10.15 -1.21 2.76
C ILE A 25 -10.98 -2.33 3.41
N PHE A 26 -10.33 -3.38 3.90
CA PHE A 26 -10.98 -4.47 4.61
C PHE A 26 -11.75 -3.98 5.84
N ILE A 27 -11.11 -3.17 6.70
CA ILE A 27 -11.73 -2.63 7.92
C ILE A 27 -12.96 -1.78 7.58
N ILE A 28 -12.85 -0.90 6.59
CA ILE A 28 -13.95 -0.02 6.18
C ILE A 28 -15.11 -0.83 5.62
N ASN A 29 -14.85 -1.74 4.68
CA ASN A 29 -15.90 -2.53 4.01
C ASN A 29 -16.56 -3.54 4.95
N SER A 30 -15.80 -4.07 5.90
CA SER A 30 -16.29 -5.07 6.85
C SER A 30 -16.70 -4.49 8.19
N TRP A 31 -16.74 -3.16 8.34
CA TRP A 31 -17.08 -2.51 9.60
C TRP A 31 -18.39 -3.03 10.24
N PRO A 32 -19.49 -3.26 9.49
CA PRO A 32 -20.71 -3.85 10.06
C PRO A 32 -20.47 -5.26 10.61
N SER A 33 -19.73 -6.10 9.87
CA SER A 33 -19.36 -7.47 10.24
C SER A 33 -18.47 -7.51 11.48
N ILE A 34 -17.53 -6.57 11.58
CA ILE A 34 -16.65 -6.39 12.74
C ILE A 34 -17.50 -6.08 13.97
N LYS A 35 -18.42 -5.11 13.86
CA LYS A 35 -19.34 -4.76 14.96
C LYS A 35 -20.19 -5.95 15.41
N GLN A 36 -20.80 -6.67 14.46
CA GLN A 36 -21.59 -7.87 14.78
C GLN A 36 -20.76 -8.95 15.48
N SER A 37 -19.48 -9.09 15.11
CA SER A 37 -18.57 -10.05 15.75
C SER A 37 -18.24 -9.68 17.19
N LEU A 38 -18.13 -8.38 17.50
CA LEU A 38 -17.94 -7.90 18.87
C LEU A 38 -19.17 -8.17 19.75
N ASP A 39 -20.37 -8.23 19.15
CA ASP A 39 -21.62 -8.62 19.81
C ASP A 39 -21.83 -10.16 19.88
N GLY A 40 -20.81 -10.96 19.54
CA GLY A 40 -20.85 -12.42 19.57
C GLY A 40 -21.54 -13.07 18.35
N LYS A 41 -21.90 -12.29 17.33
CA LYS A 41 -22.53 -12.75 16.09
C LYS A 41 -21.54 -12.71 14.94
N THR A 42 -20.52 -13.56 14.99
CA THR A 42 -19.47 -13.60 13.96
C THR A 42 -20.00 -14.19 12.65
N PRO A 43 -19.99 -13.44 11.53
CA PRO A 43 -20.37 -13.99 10.22
C PRO A 43 -19.39 -15.08 9.76
N PRO A 44 -19.85 -16.05 8.95
CA PRO A 44 -19.00 -17.12 8.43
C PRO A 44 -17.90 -16.55 7.52
N PHE A 45 -16.75 -17.23 7.44
CA PHE A 45 -15.57 -16.76 6.69
C PHE A 45 -15.87 -16.42 5.22
N GLU A 46 -16.71 -17.20 4.55
CA GLU A 46 -17.12 -16.94 3.15
C GLU A 46 -17.77 -15.57 2.97
N TYR A 47 -18.56 -15.13 3.96
CA TYR A 47 -19.18 -13.81 3.96
C TYR A 47 -18.12 -12.69 3.99
N TRP A 48 -17.05 -12.86 4.76
CA TRP A 48 -15.98 -11.87 4.83
C TRP A 48 -15.24 -11.74 3.51
N LEU A 49 -14.98 -12.86 2.83
CA LEU A 49 -14.32 -12.86 1.53
C LEU A 49 -15.16 -12.13 0.47
N ASP A 50 -16.44 -12.50 0.35
CA ASP A 50 -17.35 -11.92 -0.64
C ASP A 50 -17.58 -10.41 -0.41
N HIS A 51 -17.67 -9.98 0.84
CA HIS A 51 -17.91 -8.58 1.17
C HIS A 51 -16.66 -7.68 1.08
N SER A 52 -15.48 -8.24 1.38
CA SER A 52 -14.24 -7.46 1.45
C SER A 52 -13.52 -7.31 0.13
N PHE A 53 -13.55 -8.36 -0.70
CA PHE A 53 -12.74 -8.46 -1.93
C PHE A 53 -13.58 -8.21 -3.18
N LYS A 54 -14.12 -6.99 -3.29
CA LYS A 54 -14.78 -6.53 -4.52
C LYS A 54 -13.75 -6.27 -5.62
N MET A 55 -14.08 -6.62 -6.86
CA MET A 55 -13.22 -6.38 -8.03
C MET A 55 -12.81 -4.89 -8.18
N SER A 56 -13.68 -3.96 -7.77
CA SER A 56 -13.37 -2.53 -7.71
C SER A 56 -12.19 -2.20 -6.80
N ASN A 57 -12.05 -2.90 -5.68
CA ASN A 57 -10.94 -2.70 -4.73
C ASN A 57 -9.63 -3.22 -5.32
N ILE A 58 -9.67 -4.27 -6.15
CA ILE A 58 -8.50 -4.82 -6.83
C ILE A 58 -7.90 -3.79 -7.81
N LEU A 59 -8.75 -3.12 -8.59
CA LEU A 59 -8.30 -2.04 -9.48
C LEU A 59 -7.65 -0.89 -8.71
N LEU A 60 -8.24 -0.50 -7.56
CA LEU A 60 -7.66 0.51 -6.68
C LEU A 60 -6.31 0.05 -6.11
N ILE A 61 -6.21 -1.21 -5.66
CA ILE A 61 -4.98 -1.77 -5.10
C ILE A 61 -3.85 -1.73 -6.14
N ILE A 62 -4.12 -2.14 -7.37
CA ILE A 62 -3.14 -2.12 -8.47
C ILE A 62 -2.75 -0.67 -8.80
N GLY A 63 -3.73 0.23 -8.97
CA GLY A 63 -3.49 1.63 -9.29
C GLY A 63 -2.64 2.34 -8.23
N PHE A 64 -3.01 2.21 -6.96
CA PHE A 64 -2.24 2.78 -5.85
C PHE A 64 -0.88 2.09 -5.67
N GLY A 65 -0.78 0.78 -5.91
CA GLY A 65 0.49 0.06 -5.87
C GLY A 65 1.49 0.60 -6.91
N ALA A 66 1.04 0.78 -8.15
CA ALA A 66 1.83 1.42 -9.20
C ALA A 66 2.20 2.86 -8.80
N TYR A 67 1.23 3.65 -8.34
CA TYR A 67 1.45 5.02 -7.89
C TYR A 67 2.52 5.10 -6.78
N PHE A 68 2.44 4.27 -5.74
CA PHE A 68 3.41 4.28 -4.64
C PHE A 68 4.82 3.91 -5.09
N TYR A 69 4.94 2.96 -6.01
CA TYR A 69 6.23 2.56 -6.58
C TYR A 69 6.87 3.70 -7.39
N TYR A 70 6.11 4.30 -8.33
CA TYR A 70 6.60 5.40 -9.15
C TYR A 70 6.93 6.65 -8.34
N LYS A 71 6.12 6.94 -7.33
CA LYS A 71 6.38 8.05 -6.41
C LYS A 71 7.68 7.86 -5.64
N ASP A 72 7.90 6.70 -5.02
CA ASP A 72 9.13 6.45 -4.24
C ASP A 72 10.38 6.45 -5.13
N LEU A 73 10.27 5.96 -6.37
CA LEU A 73 11.32 6.11 -7.38
C LEU A 73 11.65 7.58 -7.68
N THR A 74 10.61 8.40 -7.88
CA THR A 74 10.77 9.82 -8.21
C THR A 74 11.34 10.60 -7.04
N ASP A 75 10.84 10.36 -5.83
CA ASP A 75 11.32 10.98 -4.60
C ASP A 75 12.81 10.65 -4.37
N GLN A 76 13.23 9.39 -4.57
CA GLN A 76 14.64 9.01 -4.44
C GLN A 76 15.54 9.65 -5.50
N LYS A 77 15.07 9.77 -6.75
CA LYS A 77 15.81 10.51 -7.80
C LYS A 77 16.02 11.97 -7.40
N ALA A 78 14.99 12.61 -6.86
CA ALA A 78 15.07 14.01 -6.42
C ALA A 78 16.04 14.20 -5.24
N LEU A 79 16.03 13.29 -4.26
CA LEU A 79 16.97 13.32 -3.13
C LEU A 79 18.43 13.16 -3.59
N ILE A 80 18.67 12.27 -4.54
CA ILE A 80 20.00 12.06 -5.11
C ILE A 80 20.48 13.31 -5.87
N ALA A 81 19.60 13.92 -6.67
CA ALA A 81 19.92 15.15 -7.39
C ALA A 81 20.28 16.29 -6.42
N GLN A 82 19.47 16.50 -5.37
CA GLN A 82 19.78 17.50 -4.33
C GLN A 82 21.11 17.24 -3.63
N GLN A 83 21.40 15.98 -3.25
CA GLN A 83 22.70 15.65 -2.65
C GLN A 83 23.87 15.98 -3.58
N SER A 84 23.74 15.72 -4.87
CA SER A 84 24.78 16.03 -5.86
C SER A 84 24.98 17.53 -6.09
N GLU A 85 23.95 18.35 -5.89
CA GLU A 85 24.06 19.81 -5.98
C GLU A 85 24.73 20.40 -4.74
N ILE A 86 24.48 19.83 -3.55
CA ILE A 86 25.10 20.26 -2.28
C ILE A 86 26.59 19.85 -2.21
N GLU A 87 26.97 18.73 -2.85
CA GLU A 87 28.36 18.26 -2.93
C GLU A 87 29.21 18.92 -4.03
N LYS A 88 28.62 19.78 -4.88
CA LYS A 88 29.42 20.54 -5.87
C LYS A 88 30.19 21.68 -5.16
N PRO A 89 31.54 21.73 -5.29
CA PRO A 89 32.37 22.76 -4.68
C PRO A 89 32.16 24.15 -5.31
#